data_AF-A0A011PRR9-F1
#
_entry.id   AF-A0A011PRR9-F1
#
_cell.length_a   1.000
_cell.length_b   1.000
_cell.length_c   1.000
_cell.angle_alpha   90.00
_cell.angle_beta   90.00
_cell.angle_gamma   90.00
#
_symmetry.space_group_name_H-M   'P 1'
#
loop_
_entity.id
_entity.type
_entity.pdbx_description
1 polymer ?
#
loop_
_entity_poly.entity_id
_entity_poly.type
_entity_poly.pdbx_seq_one_letter_code
_entity_poly.pdbx_strand_id
1 'polypeptide(L)'
;MRKSVLAAALVAVLGIAPAGACGLHGTIDNPFTTSYPGSLGVALGTRQAVVDGQLAAMPEVDAETASQRLDERLQQLRARLEKAGLRGAFALLVVEFGHWTRFAASADRVRMVAHATPMIDDPVLLTSEPALAALLDGHLAAAAAERSGLVRWAGNAPPAALGESLLTALAAGF
;
A
#
# COMPACT_ATOMS: atom_id res chain seq x y z
N MET A 1 12.59 -40.43 -41.48
CA MET A 1 11.16 -40.49 -41.10
C MET A 1 11.02 -40.15 -39.63
N ARG A 2 10.18 -39.15 -39.33
CA ARG A 2 9.58 -38.72 -38.04
C ARG A 2 10.49 -38.61 -36.79
N LYS A 3 10.98 -37.40 -36.53
CA LYS A 3 11.39 -36.94 -35.20
C LYS A 3 10.17 -36.39 -34.47
N SER A 4 9.95 -36.89 -33.25
CA SER A 4 8.86 -36.55 -32.34
C SER A 4 8.90 -35.08 -31.93
N VAL A 5 7.76 -34.40 -32.00
CA VAL A 5 7.58 -33.07 -31.40
C VAL A 5 6.75 -33.26 -30.13
N LEU A 6 7.42 -33.20 -28.98
CA LEU A 6 6.78 -33.11 -27.67
C LEU A 6 6.32 -31.66 -27.49
N ALA A 7 5.01 -31.44 -27.54
CA ALA A 7 4.39 -30.18 -27.18
C ALA A 7 4.39 -30.03 -25.66
N ALA A 8 5.23 -29.14 -25.13
CA ALA A 8 5.18 -28.74 -23.73
C ALA A 8 4.06 -27.72 -23.54
N ALA A 9 2.94 -28.14 -22.95
CA ALA A 9 1.87 -27.25 -22.53
C ALA A 9 2.30 -26.54 -21.23
N LEU A 10 2.61 -25.24 -21.32
CA LEU A 10 2.91 -24.39 -20.18
C LEU A 10 1.57 -24.01 -19.50
N VAL A 11 1.26 -24.65 -18.37
CA VAL A 11 0.09 -24.31 -17.55
C VAL A 11 0.42 -22.99 -16.81
N ALA A 12 -0.17 -21.89 -17.28
CA ALA A 12 -0.14 -20.62 -16.56
C ALA A 12 -1.07 -20.72 -15.34
N VAL A 13 -0.51 -20.91 -14.15
CA VAL A 13 -1.25 -20.78 -12.89
C VAL A 13 -1.49 -19.28 -12.66
N LEU A 14 -2.67 -18.82 -13.05
CA LEU A 14 -3.23 -17.55 -12.58
C LEU A 14 -3.63 -17.74 -11.11
N GLY A 15 -2.78 -17.30 -10.20
CA GLY A 15 -3.11 -17.25 -8.78
C GLY A 15 -4.28 -16.29 -8.55
N ILE A 16 -5.45 -16.85 -8.23
CA ILE A 16 -6.59 -16.07 -7.74
C ILE A 16 -6.26 -15.70 -6.30
N ALA A 17 -5.82 -14.46 -6.08
CA ALA A 17 -5.70 -13.93 -4.73
C ALA A 17 -7.10 -13.85 -4.10
N PRO A 18 -7.26 -14.20 -2.81
CA PRO A 18 -8.56 -14.13 -2.15
C PRO A 18 -9.07 -12.68 -2.15
N ALA A 19 -10.22 -12.45 -2.79
CA ALA A 19 -10.88 -11.15 -2.93
C ALA A 19 -11.51 -10.61 -1.62
N GLY A 20 -11.28 -11.27 -0.47
CA GLY A 20 -11.94 -10.99 0.80
C GLY A 20 -11.18 -10.08 1.78
N ALA A 21 -10.06 -9.50 1.37
CA ALA A 21 -9.22 -8.71 2.28
C ALA A 21 -9.59 -7.21 2.33
N CYS A 22 -10.40 -6.70 1.40
CA CYS A 22 -10.67 -5.27 1.28
C CYS A 22 -12.11 -4.94 1.70
N GLY A 23 -12.26 -4.22 2.80
CA GLY A 23 -13.53 -3.84 3.41
C GLY A 23 -14.32 -2.78 2.64
N LEU A 24 -13.76 -2.23 1.57
CA LEU A 24 -14.42 -1.24 0.72
C LEU A 24 -15.34 -1.87 -0.34
N HIS A 25 -15.03 -3.10 -0.78
CA HIS A 25 -15.76 -3.82 -1.82
C HIS A 25 -16.51 -5.07 -1.31
N GLY A 26 -16.48 -5.34 -0.01
CA GLY A 26 -17.14 -6.51 0.56
C GLY A 26 -17.36 -6.40 2.07
N THR A 27 -18.25 -7.24 2.60
CA THR A 27 -18.48 -7.39 4.03
C THR A 27 -17.34 -8.20 4.64
N ILE A 28 -16.48 -7.57 5.43
CA ILE A 28 -15.56 -8.29 6.31
C ILE A 28 -16.34 -8.68 7.57
N ASP A 29 -16.65 -9.97 7.71
CA ASP A 29 -17.39 -10.49 8.88
C ASP A 29 -16.67 -10.22 10.20
N ASN A 30 -15.33 -10.29 10.20
CA ASN A 30 -14.50 -9.94 11.35
C ASN A 30 -13.21 -9.20 10.92
N PRO A 31 -13.12 -7.88 11.09
CA PRO A 31 -11.96 -7.10 10.67
C PRO A 31 -10.67 -7.46 11.43
N PHE A 32 -10.78 -8.13 12.59
CA PHE A 32 -9.63 -8.56 13.36
C PHE A 32 -8.97 -9.81 12.76
N THR A 33 -9.73 -10.71 12.12
CA THR A 33 -9.16 -11.93 11.50
C THR A 33 -8.46 -11.65 10.17
N THR A 34 -8.76 -10.52 9.54
CA THR A 34 -8.12 -10.05 8.30
C THR A 34 -7.06 -8.97 8.55
N SER A 35 -6.85 -8.58 9.81
CA SER A 35 -5.87 -7.54 10.17
C SER A 35 -4.43 -8.07 10.09
N TYR A 36 -3.50 -7.20 9.69
CA TYR A 36 -2.07 -7.51 9.66
C TYR A 36 -1.41 -7.09 10.99
N PRO A 37 -0.39 -7.82 11.49
CA PRO A 37 0.32 -7.42 12.69
C PRO A 37 0.83 -5.97 12.62
N GLY A 38 0.39 -5.13 13.55
CA GLY A 38 0.72 -3.72 13.61
C GLY A 38 -0.38 -2.77 13.12
N SER A 39 -1.41 -3.25 12.41
CA SER A 39 -2.51 -2.41 11.92
C SER A 39 -3.26 -1.69 13.04
N LEU A 40 -3.47 -2.33 14.20
CA LEU A 40 -4.16 -1.70 15.34
C LEU A 40 -3.41 -0.47 15.86
N GLY A 41 -2.09 -0.53 15.94
CA GLY A 41 -1.28 0.61 16.39
C GLY A 41 -1.41 1.80 15.45
N VAL A 42 -1.37 1.56 14.14
CA VAL A 42 -1.56 2.60 13.13
C VAL A 42 -2.96 3.19 13.20
N ALA A 43 -4.00 2.36 13.37
CA ALA A 43 -5.37 2.83 13.49
C ALA A 43 -5.59 3.72 14.72
N LEU A 44 -5.08 3.30 15.89
CA LEU A 44 -5.15 4.09 17.12
C LEU A 44 -4.34 5.39 17.02
N GLY A 45 -3.11 5.32 16.47
CA GLY A 45 -2.27 6.49 16.25
C GLY A 45 -2.91 7.49 15.29
N THR A 46 -3.54 7.00 14.22
CA THR A 46 -4.30 7.83 13.27
C THR A 46 -5.47 8.51 13.95
N ARG A 47 -6.26 7.77 14.74
CA ARG A 47 -7.38 8.34 15.48
C ARG A 47 -6.91 9.44 16.43
N GLN A 48 -5.82 9.19 17.16
CA GLN A 48 -5.25 10.16 18.08
C GLN A 48 -4.75 11.41 17.33
N ALA A 49 -4.03 11.25 16.23
CA ALA A 49 -3.55 12.36 15.41
C ALA A 49 -4.70 13.21 14.81
N VAL A 50 -5.84 12.60 14.49
CA VAL A 50 -7.04 13.34 14.09
C VAL A 50 -7.65 14.12 15.26
N VAL A 51 -7.75 13.49 16.44
CA VAL A 51 -8.26 14.15 17.66
C VAL A 51 -7.36 15.34 18.07
N ASP A 52 -6.05 15.18 17.93
CA ASP A 52 -5.06 16.21 18.26
C ASP A 52 -4.90 17.27 17.17
N GLY A 53 -5.66 17.18 16.07
CA GLY A 53 -5.61 18.12 14.95
C GLY A 53 -4.33 18.04 14.10
N GLN A 54 -3.52 16.99 14.25
CA GLN A 54 -2.33 16.73 13.45
C GLN A 54 -2.65 16.16 12.07
N LEU A 55 -3.78 15.45 11.94
CA LEU A 55 -4.33 14.97 10.68
C LEU A 55 -5.74 15.49 10.48
N ALA A 56 -6.10 15.82 9.24
CA ALA A 56 -7.48 16.09 8.88
C ALA A 56 -8.30 14.79 8.94
N ALA A 57 -9.51 14.85 9.49
CA ALA A 57 -10.47 13.76 9.35
C ALA A 57 -10.84 13.57 7.87
N MET A 58 -10.99 12.33 7.43
CA MET A 58 -11.54 12.07 6.09
C MET A 58 -13.04 12.37 6.09
N PRO A 59 -13.58 12.96 5.01
CA PRO A 59 -15.00 13.17 4.90
C PRO A 59 -15.73 11.82 4.82
N GLU A 60 -16.82 11.72 5.58
CA GLU A 60 -17.74 10.59 5.49
C GLU A 60 -18.48 10.66 4.14
N VAL A 61 -18.30 9.61 3.34
CA VAL A 61 -18.86 9.46 2.00
C VAL A 61 -19.28 8.01 1.81
N ASP A 62 -20.04 7.71 0.76
CA ASP A 62 -20.34 6.32 0.40
C ASP A 62 -19.06 5.53 0.02
N ALA A 63 -19.18 4.20 -0.01
CA ALA A 63 -18.04 3.32 -0.24
C ALA A 63 -17.41 3.49 -1.64
N GLU A 64 -18.20 3.80 -2.67
CA GLU A 64 -17.71 4.00 -4.02
C GLU A 64 -16.85 5.27 -4.10
N THR A 65 -17.35 6.37 -3.55
CA THR A 65 -16.63 7.64 -3.47
C THR A 65 -15.34 7.50 -2.63
N ALA A 66 -15.39 6.75 -1.52
CA ALA A 66 -14.19 6.45 -0.73
C ALA A 66 -13.16 5.63 -1.53
N SER A 67 -13.62 4.68 -2.35
CA SER A 67 -12.75 3.85 -3.19
C SER A 67 -12.05 4.66 -4.26
N GLN A 68 -12.79 5.51 -4.98
CA GLN A 68 -12.23 6.38 -6.00
C GLN A 68 -11.17 7.31 -5.42
N ARG A 69 -11.45 7.93 -4.27
CA ARG A 69 -10.50 8.80 -3.56
C ARG A 69 -9.23 8.06 -3.15
N LEU A 70 -9.35 6.82 -2.66
CA LEU A 70 -8.17 6.03 -2.31
C LEU A 70 -7.36 5.64 -3.54
N ASP A 71 -8.02 5.24 -4.63
CA ASP A 71 -7.37 4.89 -5.89
C ASP A 71 -6.60 6.08 -6.48
N GLU A 72 -7.16 7.28 -6.45
CA GLU A 72 -6.48 8.51 -6.87
C GLU A 72 -5.19 8.75 -6.07
N ARG A 73 -5.23 8.56 -4.75
CA ARG A 73 -4.06 8.68 -3.87
C ARG A 73 -3.01 7.62 -4.16
N LEU A 74 -3.42 6.38 -4.42
CA LEU A 74 -2.52 5.30 -4.80
C LEU A 74 -1.87 5.55 -6.16
N GLN A 75 -2.60 6.11 -7.13
CA GLN A 75 -2.04 6.52 -8.42
C GLN A 75 -1.08 7.70 -8.28
N GLN A 76 -1.38 8.68 -7.42
CA GLN A 76 -0.46 9.77 -7.11
C GLN A 76 0.85 9.23 -6.49
N LEU A 77 0.75 8.32 -5.53
CA LEU A 77 1.90 7.64 -4.95
C LEU A 77 2.69 6.88 -6.03
N ARG A 78 2.02 6.11 -6.91
CA ARG A 78 2.65 5.40 -8.04
C ARG A 78 3.47 6.35 -8.91
N ALA A 79 2.89 7.48 -9.28
CA ALA A 79 3.54 8.48 -10.14
C ALA A 79 4.78 9.09 -9.45
N ARG A 80 4.69 9.38 -8.15
CA ARG A 80 5.84 9.89 -7.38
C ARG A 80 6.95 8.86 -7.20
N LEU A 81 6.59 7.60 -6.97
CA LEU A 81 7.54 6.49 -6.93
C LEU A 81 8.25 6.28 -8.27
N GLU A 82 7.53 6.45 -9.38
CA GLU A 82 8.10 6.38 -10.74
C GLU A 82 9.11 7.51 -10.95
N LYS A 83 8.74 8.75 -10.61
CA LYS A 83 9.64 9.92 -10.67
C LYS A 83 10.85 9.81 -9.74
N ALA A 84 10.67 9.23 -8.56
CA ALA A 84 11.74 8.98 -7.60
C ALA A 84 12.65 7.80 -7.98
N GLY A 85 12.30 7.04 -9.02
CA GLY A 85 13.05 5.86 -9.45
C GLY A 85 13.01 4.74 -8.42
N LEU A 86 11.80 4.27 -8.08
CA LEU A 86 11.57 3.15 -7.14
C LEU A 86 12.56 2.01 -7.35
N ARG A 87 13.15 1.52 -6.26
CA ARG A 87 14.04 0.37 -6.26
C ARG A 87 13.43 -0.77 -5.45
N GLY A 88 13.22 -1.92 -6.09
CA GLY A 88 12.63 -3.10 -5.46
C GLY A 88 11.09 -3.10 -5.49
N ALA A 89 10.49 -3.78 -4.52
CA ALA A 89 9.04 -3.90 -4.38
C ALA A 89 8.63 -3.85 -2.91
N PHE A 90 7.38 -3.47 -2.66
CA PHE A 90 6.78 -3.49 -1.32
C PHE A 90 5.25 -3.62 -1.42
N ALA A 91 4.63 -4.06 -0.34
CA ALA A 91 3.19 -4.02 -0.18
C ALA A 91 2.80 -2.89 0.77
N LEU A 92 1.79 -2.10 0.39
CA LEU A 92 1.14 -1.09 1.21
C LEU A 92 -0.18 -1.67 1.74
N LEU A 93 -0.42 -1.53 3.04
CA LEU A 93 -1.74 -1.72 3.65
C LEU A 93 -2.27 -0.39 4.14
N VAL A 94 -3.43 0.02 3.62
CA VAL A 94 -4.26 1.09 4.18
C VAL A 94 -5.22 0.45 5.19
N VAL A 95 -4.96 0.68 6.48
CA VAL A 95 -5.46 -0.18 7.56
C VAL A 95 -6.97 -0.10 7.78
N GLU A 96 -7.60 1.05 7.58
CA GLU A 96 -9.03 1.24 7.84
C GLU A 96 -9.92 0.40 6.92
N PHE A 97 -9.44 0.16 5.71
CA PHE A 97 -10.18 -0.54 4.67
C PHE A 97 -9.63 -1.94 4.40
N GLY A 98 -8.57 -2.37 5.09
CA GLY A 98 -7.85 -3.59 4.73
C GLY A 98 -7.31 -3.54 3.29
N HIS A 99 -7.08 -2.36 2.74
CA HIS A 99 -6.76 -2.24 1.31
C HIS A 99 -5.28 -2.51 1.08
N TRP A 100 -5.01 -3.64 0.41
CA TRP A 100 -3.67 -4.02 0.00
C TRP A 100 -3.34 -3.52 -1.40
N THR A 101 -2.17 -2.94 -1.56
CA THR A 101 -1.64 -2.53 -2.87
C THR A 101 -0.16 -2.86 -2.96
N ARG A 102 0.26 -3.57 -3.99
CA ARG A 102 1.67 -3.90 -4.21
C ARG A 102 2.28 -2.98 -5.26
N PHE A 103 3.43 -2.40 -4.95
CA PHE A 103 4.24 -1.60 -5.85
C PHE A 103 5.54 -2.32 -6.16
N ALA A 104 5.94 -2.33 -7.43
CA ALA A 104 7.20 -2.93 -7.86
C ALA A 104 7.84 -2.11 -8.98
N ALA A 105 9.14 -1.88 -8.88
CA ALA A 105 9.94 -1.36 -9.97
C ALA A 105 9.88 -2.32 -11.17
N SER A 106 9.65 -1.79 -12.36
CA SER A 106 9.55 -2.55 -13.61
C SER A 106 10.14 -1.72 -14.75
N ALA A 107 11.45 -1.87 -14.97
CA ALA A 107 12.23 -0.98 -15.83
C ALA A 107 12.00 0.49 -15.43
N ASP A 108 11.63 1.36 -16.35
CA ASP A 108 11.40 2.79 -16.11
C ASP A 108 9.99 3.11 -15.56
N ARG A 109 9.23 2.10 -15.15
CA ARG A 109 7.86 2.27 -14.63
C ARG A 109 7.65 1.62 -13.28
N VAL A 110 6.63 2.08 -12.56
CA VAL A 110 6.15 1.41 -11.34
C VAL A 110 4.91 0.60 -11.64
N ARG A 111 5.01 -0.72 -11.49
CA ARG A 111 3.86 -1.63 -11.52
C ARG A 111 3.11 -1.50 -10.21
N MET A 112 1.81 -1.23 -10.29
CA MET A 112 0.90 -1.19 -9.16
C MET A 112 -0.17 -2.27 -9.33
N VAL A 113 -0.44 -3.02 -8.26
CA VAL A 113 -1.49 -4.05 -8.24
C VAL A 113 -2.32 -3.84 -6.98
N ALA A 114 -3.55 -3.37 -7.16
CA ALA A 114 -4.55 -3.28 -6.09
C ALA A 114 -5.02 -4.69 -5.68
N HIS A 115 -5.49 -4.83 -4.45
CA HIS A 115 -5.95 -6.09 -3.84
C HIS A 115 -4.91 -7.22 -3.83
N ALA A 116 -3.61 -6.87 -3.83
CA ALA A 116 -2.52 -7.83 -3.83
C ALA A 116 -1.91 -7.98 -2.43
N THR A 117 -2.05 -9.16 -1.83
CA THR A 117 -1.35 -9.48 -0.57
C THR A 117 0.16 -9.47 -0.76
N PRO A 118 0.95 -9.19 0.29
CA PRO A 118 2.41 -9.21 0.22
C PRO A 118 2.92 -10.58 -0.24
N MET A 119 3.97 -10.57 -1.07
CA MET A 119 4.78 -11.77 -1.31
C MET A 119 5.65 -12.07 -0.08
N ILE A 120 6.13 -13.31 0.05
CA ILE A 120 6.89 -13.79 1.22
C ILE A 120 8.02 -12.84 1.66
N ASP A 121 8.73 -12.25 0.69
CA ASP A 121 9.89 -11.39 0.96
C ASP A 121 9.58 -9.88 0.85
N ASP A 122 8.33 -9.50 0.56
CA ASP A 122 7.98 -8.08 0.45
C ASP A 122 8.08 -7.40 1.82
N PRO A 123 8.77 -6.26 1.92
CA PRO A 123 8.56 -5.32 3.02
C PRO A 123 7.11 -4.83 3.00
N VAL A 124 6.50 -4.71 4.18
CA VAL A 124 5.13 -4.25 4.32
C VAL A 124 5.11 -2.86 4.95
N LEU A 125 4.50 -1.89 4.25
CA LEU A 125 4.26 -0.55 4.76
C LEU A 125 2.81 -0.43 5.21
N LEU A 126 2.60 -0.16 6.49
CA LEU A 126 1.29 0.08 7.10
C LEU A 126 1.07 1.59 7.19
N THR A 127 -0.09 2.07 6.76
CA THR A 127 -0.51 3.46 6.90
C THR A 127 -2.03 3.56 6.99
N SER A 128 -2.53 4.76 7.29
CA SER A 128 -3.92 5.13 7.17
C SER A 128 -4.19 5.99 5.94
N GLU A 129 -5.46 6.11 5.52
CA GLU A 129 -5.83 7.00 4.43
C GLU A 129 -5.56 8.49 4.77
N PRO A 130 -5.94 9.03 5.95
CA PRO A 130 -5.55 10.37 6.39
C PRO A 130 -4.05 10.64 6.39
N ALA A 131 -3.24 9.68 6.86
CA ALA A 131 -1.78 9.84 6.89
C ALA A 131 -1.19 9.83 5.47
N LEU A 132 -1.68 8.93 4.60
CA LEU A 132 -1.26 8.88 3.20
C LEU A 132 -1.59 10.20 2.50
N ALA A 133 -2.79 10.73 2.70
CA ALA A 133 -3.19 12.03 2.17
C ALA A 133 -2.24 13.14 2.64
N ALA A 134 -2.01 13.25 3.96
CA ALA A 134 -1.13 14.28 4.52
C ALA A 134 0.32 14.16 4.01
N LEU A 135 0.83 12.95 3.79
CA LEU A 135 2.16 12.72 3.19
C LEU A 135 2.19 13.19 1.73
N LEU A 136 1.18 12.81 0.95
CA LEU A 136 1.09 13.18 -0.46
C LEU A 136 0.88 14.70 -0.63
N ASP A 137 0.13 15.33 0.25
CA ASP A 137 -0.10 16.78 0.21
C ASP A 137 1.06 17.58 0.82
N GLY A 138 2.04 16.92 1.44
CA GLY A 138 3.19 17.56 2.07
C GLY A 138 2.88 18.20 3.43
N HIS A 139 1.71 17.94 4.01
CA HIS A 139 1.31 18.37 5.35
C HIS A 139 1.93 17.51 6.46
N LEU A 140 2.43 16.32 6.12
CA LEU A 140 3.13 15.42 7.03
C LEU A 140 4.46 14.97 6.40
N ALA A 141 5.56 15.12 7.12
CA ALA A 141 6.85 14.59 6.67
C ALA A 141 6.94 13.08 6.96
N ALA A 142 7.51 12.30 6.03
CA ALA A 142 7.63 10.84 6.17
C ALA A 142 8.33 10.41 7.48
N ALA A 143 9.44 11.06 7.83
CA ALA A 143 10.14 10.77 9.09
C ALA A 143 9.31 11.11 10.34
N ALA A 144 8.42 12.11 10.26
CA ALA A 144 7.52 12.43 11.36
C ALA A 144 6.40 11.38 11.47
N ALA A 145 5.84 10.94 10.34
CA ALA A 145 4.82 9.89 10.27
C ALA A 145 5.32 8.56 10.86
N GLU A 146 6.58 8.20 10.56
CA GLU A 146 7.20 6.99 11.14
C GLU A 146 7.37 7.12 12.66
N ARG A 147 7.89 8.25 13.15
CA ARG A 147 8.09 8.48 14.58
C ARG A 147 6.78 8.52 15.38
N SER A 148 5.70 9.02 14.80
CA SER A 148 4.38 9.06 15.45
C SER A 148 3.58 7.77 15.25
N GLY A 149 4.13 6.77 14.56
CA GLY A 149 3.47 5.49 14.31
C GLY A 149 2.30 5.56 13.33
N LEU A 150 2.17 6.66 12.58
CA LEU A 150 1.20 6.82 11.50
C LEU A 150 1.58 6.04 10.25
N VAL A 151 2.89 5.83 10.06
CA VAL A 151 3.46 4.93 9.05
C VAL A 151 4.37 3.95 9.76
N ARG A 152 4.31 2.67 9.36
CA ARG A 152 5.15 1.63 9.96
C ARG A 152 5.57 0.57 8.96
N TRP A 153 6.86 0.26 8.96
CA TRP A 153 7.37 -0.95 8.32
C TRP A 153 7.12 -2.19 9.19
N ALA A 154 6.67 -3.27 8.56
CA ALA A 154 6.43 -4.56 9.18
C ALA A 154 6.89 -5.70 8.26
N GLY A 155 6.97 -6.91 8.81
CA GLY A 155 7.55 -8.05 8.09
C GLY A 155 9.06 -7.87 7.88
N ASN A 156 9.51 -8.05 6.64
CA ASN A 156 10.93 -7.89 6.30
C ASN A 156 11.34 -6.42 6.34
N ALA A 157 12.55 -6.17 6.84
CA ALA A 157 13.11 -4.83 6.81
C ALA A 157 13.26 -4.35 5.37
N PRO A 158 12.82 -3.12 5.03
CA PRO A 158 13.01 -2.59 3.70
C PRO A 158 14.51 -2.45 3.39
N PRO A 159 14.98 -2.84 2.20
CA PRO A 159 16.31 -2.48 1.75
C PRO A 159 16.51 -0.96 1.79
N ALA A 160 17.70 -0.47 2.12
CA ALA A 160 17.96 0.97 2.25
C ALA A 160 17.56 1.76 0.99
N ALA A 161 17.86 1.21 -0.19
CA ALA A 161 17.51 1.80 -1.48
C ALA A 161 15.99 1.92 -1.72
N LEU A 162 15.19 0.97 -1.21
CA LEU A 162 13.74 1.06 -1.24
C LEU A 162 13.28 2.21 -0.34
N GLY A 163 13.79 2.25 0.89
CA GLY A 163 13.48 3.30 1.87
C GLY A 163 13.80 4.70 1.32
N GLU A 164 14.98 4.89 0.75
CA GLU A 164 15.37 6.17 0.10
C GLU A 164 14.40 6.57 -1.01
N SER A 165 14.04 5.65 -1.90
CA SER A 165 13.11 5.95 -3.00
C SER A 165 11.71 6.30 -2.51
N LEU A 166 11.23 5.66 -1.43
CA LEU A 166 9.96 5.99 -0.81
C LEU A 166 10.00 7.35 -0.11
N LEU A 167 11.03 7.62 0.70
CA LEU A 167 11.20 8.92 1.35
C LEU A 167 11.25 10.06 0.32
N THR A 168 11.94 9.82 -0.80
CA THR A 168 11.98 10.76 -1.92
C THR A 168 10.59 10.97 -2.52
N ALA A 169 9.83 9.90 -2.77
CA ALA A 169 8.48 9.98 -3.31
C ALA A 169 7.46 10.65 -2.36
N LEU A 170 7.71 10.63 -1.05
CA LEU A 170 6.85 11.25 -0.04
C LEU A 170 7.33 12.66 0.36
N ALA A 171 8.42 13.17 -0.23
CA ALA A 171 8.88 14.53 0.03
C ALA A 171 7.95 15.57 -0.60
N ALA A 172 7.78 16.71 0.08
CA ALA A 172 6.98 17.81 -0.43
C ALA A 172 7.55 18.36 -1.76
N GLY A 173 6.65 18.72 -2.70
CA GLY A 173 7.04 19.32 -3.98
C GLY A 173 7.37 18.33 -5.11
N PHE A 174 7.03 17.05 -4.95
CA PHE A 174 7.17 16.02 -5.98
C PHE A 174 6.00 15.95 -6.97
#